data_AF-A0A3D1QYD3-F1
#
_entry.id   AF-A0A3D1QYD3-F1
#
_cell.length_a   1.000
_cell.length_b   1.000
_cell.length_c   1.000
_cell.angle_alpha   90.00
_cell.angle_beta   90.00
_cell.angle_gamma   90.00
#
_symmetry.space_group_name_H-M   'P 1'
#
loop_
_entity.id
_entity.type
_entity.pdbx_description
1 polymer ?
#
loop_
_entity_poly.entity_id
_entity_poly.type
_entity_poly.pdbx_seq_one_letter_code
_entity_poly.pdbx_strand_id
1 'polypeptide(L)'
;MWGDTLLQVTQHPTPRRVFVGVGRGCDLRIDPERLGSERFELVSASGDEGYTLHLGERMKGELDRDEAVKSLGPGSYGLRAPDFAWVDLGGVRAELSFEPQPRRVAVPFGQSIDFRFVNLFLLLAFFAGIFFISASTHTEVDIVADDLTSTRLNIAKFLIKEAERPKKNALLEKLAEIKEPQPGEAGERHKGKEGQMGKKDAPVNKNNRSAPKAIDIN
;
A
#
# COMPACT_ATOMS: atom_id res chain seq x y z
N MET A 1 -57.03 -36.52 -19.74
CA MET A 1 -56.02 -35.55 -20.20
C MET A 1 -54.71 -35.89 -19.51
N TRP A 2 -53.87 -36.72 -20.12
CA TRP A 2 -52.53 -37.00 -19.61
C TRP A 2 -51.59 -36.29 -20.56
N GLY A 3 -51.26 -35.04 -20.23
CA GLY A 3 -50.29 -34.25 -20.98
C GLY A 3 -48.87 -34.68 -20.62
N ASP A 4 -47.93 -34.40 -21.53
CA ASP A 4 -46.51 -34.56 -21.26
C ASP A 4 -46.15 -33.78 -19.98
N THR A 5 -45.72 -34.52 -18.97
CA THR A 5 -45.35 -33.95 -17.67
C THR A 5 -43.87 -33.65 -17.69
N LEU A 6 -43.53 -32.37 -17.58
CA LEU A 6 -42.14 -31.94 -17.46
C LEU A 6 -41.55 -32.48 -16.15
N LEU A 7 -40.59 -33.40 -16.25
CA LEU A 7 -39.95 -34.01 -15.08
C LEU A 7 -38.87 -33.09 -14.50
N GLN A 8 -38.02 -32.54 -15.36
CA GLN A 8 -36.86 -31.76 -14.94
C GLN A 8 -36.33 -30.89 -16.09
N VAL A 9 -35.80 -29.72 -15.75
CA VAL A 9 -35.05 -28.85 -16.67
C VAL A 9 -33.71 -28.52 -16.05
N THR A 10 -32.66 -28.64 -16.85
CA THR A 10 -31.29 -28.28 -16.46
C THR A 10 -30.70 -27.38 -17.54
N GLN A 11 -30.11 -26.26 -17.12
CA GLN A 11 -29.44 -25.32 -18.02
C GLN A 11 -27.97 -25.23 -17.64
N HIS A 12 -27.10 -25.35 -18.64
CA HIS A 12 -25.66 -25.33 -18.45
C HIS A 12 -25.05 -24.13 -19.20
N PRO A 13 -24.64 -23.07 -18.49
CA PRO A 13 -24.09 -21.86 -19.10
C PRO A 13 -22.66 -22.05 -19.63
N THR A 14 -22.03 -23.20 -19.37
CA THR A 14 -20.70 -23.56 -19.89
C THR A 14 -20.75 -24.99 -20.42
N PRO A 15 -20.02 -25.32 -21.49
CA PRO A 15 -19.96 -26.69 -22.01
C PRO A 15 -19.53 -27.65 -20.91
N ARG A 16 -20.39 -28.61 -20.57
CA ARG A 16 -20.16 -29.63 -19.55
C ARG A 16 -20.72 -30.97 -20.03
N ARG A 17 -20.21 -32.04 -19.44
CA ARG A 17 -20.75 -33.39 -19.65
C ARG A 17 -22.05 -33.53 -18.86
N VAL A 18 -23.06 -34.08 -19.51
CA VAL A 18 -24.39 -34.31 -18.92
C VAL A 18 -24.58 -35.80 -18.70
N PHE A 19 -24.88 -36.19 -17.47
CA PHE A 19 -25.07 -37.59 -17.11
C PHE A 19 -26.52 -37.88 -16.71
N VAL A 20 -27.03 -39.03 -17.16
CA VAL A 20 -28.37 -39.56 -16.85
C VAL A 20 -28.22 -40.84 -16.03
N GLY A 21 -29.02 -41.00 -14.96
CA GLY A 21 -29.03 -42.20 -14.12
C GLY A 21 -29.34 -41.94 -12.64
N VAL A 22 -29.04 -42.89 -11.75
CA VAL A 22 -29.43 -42.85 -10.32
C VAL A 22 -28.26 -42.51 -9.37
N GLY A 23 -27.08 -42.20 -9.94
CA GLY A 23 -25.86 -41.91 -9.18
C GLY A 23 -25.67 -40.45 -8.74
N ARG A 24 -24.72 -40.22 -7.83
CA ARG A 24 -24.22 -38.87 -7.52
C ARG A 24 -23.53 -38.28 -8.75
N GLY A 25 -23.89 -37.04 -9.10
CA GLY A 25 -23.35 -36.36 -10.28
C GLY A 25 -24.05 -36.67 -11.60
N CYS A 26 -25.22 -37.30 -11.55
CA CYS A 26 -26.16 -37.31 -12.67
C CYS A 26 -27.02 -36.04 -12.64
N ASP A 27 -27.13 -35.36 -13.78
CA ASP A 27 -27.96 -34.16 -13.93
C ASP A 27 -29.44 -34.53 -14.04
N LEU A 28 -29.75 -35.70 -14.62
CA LEU A 28 -31.10 -36.19 -14.86
C LEU A 28 -31.29 -37.56 -14.20
N ARG A 29 -32.30 -37.67 -13.35
CA ARG A 29 -32.59 -38.91 -12.63
C ARG A 29 -33.57 -39.78 -13.39
N ILE A 30 -33.10 -40.93 -13.86
CA ILE A 30 -33.90 -41.91 -14.61
C ILE A 30 -33.58 -43.31 -14.07
N ASP A 31 -34.59 -44.16 -13.99
CA ASP A 31 -34.44 -45.52 -13.49
C ASP A 31 -33.43 -46.34 -14.32
N PRO A 32 -32.57 -47.13 -13.66
CA PRO A 32 -31.45 -47.81 -14.30
C PRO A 32 -31.94 -48.97 -15.18
N GLU A 33 -33.13 -49.52 -14.90
CA GLU A 33 -33.77 -50.55 -15.73
C GLU A 33 -34.07 -50.04 -17.15
N ARG A 34 -34.43 -48.76 -17.28
CA ARG A 34 -34.70 -48.11 -18.57
C ARG A 34 -33.43 -47.80 -19.34
N LEU A 35 -32.39 -47.35 -18.62
CA LEU A 35 -31.10 -46.98 -19.19
C LEU A 35 -30.18 -48.17 -19.48
N GLY A 36 -30.37 -49.31 -18.80
CA GLY A 36 -29.44 -50.44 -18.83
C GLY A 36 -28.11 -50.18 -18.10
N SER A 37 -27.97 -49.06 -17.39
CA SER A 37 -26.80 -48.70 -16.60
C SER A 37 -27.18 -47.76 -15.44
N GLU A 38 -26.37 -47.72 -14.39
CA GLU A 38 -26.60 -46.80 -13.25
C GLU A 38 -26.28 -45.35 -13.60
N ARG A 39 -25.38 -45.14 -14.57
CA ARG A 39 -24.93 -43.85 -15.06
C ARG A 39 -24.52 -43.95 -16.52
N PHE A 40 -25.07 -43.07 -17.34
CA PHE A 40 -24.75 -42.95 -18.76
C PHE A 40 -24.46 -41.49 -19.11
N GLU A 41 -23.42 -41.27 -19.92
CA GLU A 41 -23.06 -39.95 -20.43
C GLU A 41 -23.93 -39.66 -21.67
N LEU A 42 -24.88 -38.73 -21.56
CA LEU A 42 -25.75 -38.38 -22.68
C LEU A 42 -25.07 -37.40 -23.62
N VAL A 43 -24.45 -36.36 -23.06
CA VAL A 43 -23.77 -35.32 -23.84
C VAL A 43 -22.35 -35.17 -23.32
N SER A 44 -21.38 -35.19 -24.22
CA SER A 44 -20.00 -34.81 -23.94
C SER A 44 -19.68 -33.47 -24.62
N ALA A 45 -18.96 -32.60 -23.90
CA ALA A 45 -18.45 -31.35 -24.45
C ALA A 45 -17.03 -31.56 -24.98
N SER A 46 -16.83 -31.31 -26.26
CA SER A 46 -15.55 -31.38 -26.98
C SER A 46 -15.13 -29.96 -27.40
N GLY A 47 -14.50 -29.23 -26.47
CA GLY A 47 -14.00 -27.87 -26.72
C GLY A 47 -15.09 -26.79 -26.66
N ASP A 48 -14.76 -25.60 -27.20
CA ASP A 48 -15.58 -24.38 -27.03
C ASP A 48 -16.92 -24.40 -27.77
N GLU A 49 -17.07 -25.18 -28.86
CA GLU A 49 -18.29 -25.17 -29.69
C GLU A 49 -18.77 -26.59 -30.12
N GLY A 50 -18.04 -27.65 -29.77
CA GLY A 50 -18.37 -29.03 -30.19
C GLY A 50 -19.06 -29.82 -29.09
N TYR A 51 -20.26 -30.35 -29.35
CA TYR A 51 -20.93 -31.30 -28.47
C TYR A 51 -21.02 -32.66 -29.14
N THR A 52 -21.00 -33.74 -28.36
CA THR A 52 -21.26 -35.08 -28.88
C THR A 52 -22.38 -35.71 -28.09
N LEU A 53 -23.44 -36.13 -28.79
CA LEU A 53 -24.53 -36.91 -28.23
C LEU A 53 -24.17 -38.38 -28.30
N HIS A 54 -24.28 -39.07 -27.16
CA HIS A 54 -24.10 -40.51 -27.09
C HIS A 54 -25.46 -41.17 -26.87
N LEU A 55 -25.77 -42.17 -27.68
CA LEU A 55 -27.00 -42.95 -27.61
C LEU A 55 -26.65 -44.42 -27.39
N GLY A 56 -27.17 -45.00 -26.31
CA GLY A 56 -27.03 -46.41 -26.01
C GLY A 56 -27.90 -47.29 -26.91
N GLU A 57 -27.72 -48.61 -26.86
CA GLU A 57 -28.43 -49.57 -27.72
C GLU A 57 -29.97 -49.52 -27.59
N ARG A 58 -30.47 -49.09 -26.42
CA ARG A 58 -31.89 -48.97 -26.12
C ARG A 58 -32.46 -47.56 -26.33
N MET A 59 -31.62 -46.62 -26.74
CA MET A 59 -31.99 -45.22 -26.94
C MET A 59 -32.20 -44.93 -28.42
N LYS A 60 -33.14 -44.04 -28.69
CA LYS A 60 -33.38 -43.50 -30.04
C LYS A 60 -33.36 -41.99 -29.96
N GLY A 61 -32.83 -41.36 -30.98
CA GLY A 61 -32.80 -39.91 -31.06
C GLY A 61 -33.44 -39.38 -32.33
N GLU A 62 -33.80 -38.12 -32.30
CA GLU A 62 -34.15 -37.31 -33.45
C GLU A 62 -33.33 -36.02 -33.33
N LEU A 63 -32.66 -35.64 -34.40
CA LEU A 63 -31.87 -34.42 -34.49
C LEU A 63 -32.52 -33.51 -35.51
N ASP A 64 -32.97 -32.34 -35.08
CA ASP A 64 -33.34 -31.25 -35.95
C ASP A 64 -32.15 -30.31 -36.12
N ARG A 65 -31.71 -30.18 -37.37
CA ARG A 65 -30.68 -29.26 -37.81
C ARG A 65 -31.18 -28.57 -39.05
N ASP A 66 -31.23 -27.24 -39.02
CA ASP A 66 -31.67 -26.41 -40.15
C ASP A 66 -33.04 -26.86 -40.72
N GLU A 67 -34.01 -27.15 -39.83
CA GLU A 67 -35.37 -27.65 -40.15
C GLU A 67 -35.41 -29.07 -40.76
N ALA A 68 -34.28 -29.78 -40.79
CA ALA A 68 -34.20 -31.16 -41.23
C ALA A 68 -34.12 -32.12 -40.03
N VAL A 69 -35.19 -32.88 -39.82
CA VAL A 69 -35.24 -33.92 -38.77
C VAL A 69 -34.61 -35.21 -39.28
N LYS A 70 -33.54 -35.64 -38.62
CA LYS A 70 -32.85 -36.90 -38.86
C LYS A 70 -33.00 -37.84 -37.67
N SER A 71 -33.49 -39.04 -37.90
CA SER A 71 -33.49 -40.09 -36.87
C SER A 71 -32.07 -40.59 -36.60
N LEU A 72 -31.73 -40.69 -35.32
CA LEU A 72 -30.47 -41.18 -34.79
C LEU A 72 -30.69 -42.53 -34.10
N GLY A 73 -29.81 -43.49 -34.43
CA GLY A 73 -29.76 -44.79 -33.77
C GLY A 73 -28.73 -44.82 -32.64
N PRO A 74 -28.37 -46.00 -32.13
CA PRO A 74 -27.28 -46.15 -31.18
C PRO A 74 -25.94 -45.69 -31.79
N GLY A 75 -25.17 -44.90 -31.05
CA GLY A 75 -23.89 -44.37 -31.54
C GLY A 75 -23.50 -43.04 -30.91
N SER A 76 -22.48 -42.41 -31.49
CA SER A 76 -22.02 -41.07 -31.09
C SER A 76 -22.18 -40.10 -32.25
N TYR A 77 -22.84 -38.97 -32.01
CA TYR A 77 -23.19 -37.99 -33.04
C TYR A 77 -22.68 -36.60 -32.67
N GLY A 78 -21.96 -35.98 -33.61
CA GLY A 78 -21.49 -34.61 -33.45
C GLY A 78 -22.63 -33.61 -33.59
N LEU A 79 -22.80 -32.79 -32.55
CA LEU A 79 -23.76 -31.72 -32.44
C LEU A 79 -23.06 -30.36 -32.52
N ARG A 80 -23.77 -29.37 -33.04
CA ARG A 80 -23.33 -27.98 -33.20
C ARG A 80 -24.43 -27.06 -32.69
N ALA A 81 -24.10 -25.80 -32.43
CA ALA A 81 -25.12 -24.79 -32.18
C ALA A 81 -25.48 -24.06 -33.49
N PRO A 82 -26.76 -23.77 -33.80
CA PRO A 82 -27.96 -24.23 -33.10
C PRO A 82 -28.45 -25.59 -33.60
N ASP A 83 -28.45 -26.60 -32.73
CA ASP A 83 -29.08 -27.90 -33.00
C ASP A 83 -30.14 -28.16 -31.92
N PHE A 84 -31.18 -28.89 -32.28
CA PHE A 84 -32.16 -29.42 -31.33
C PHE A 84 -32.20 -30.94 -31.42
N ALA A 85 -32.18 -31.64 -30.29
CA ALA A 85 -32.25 -33.09 -30.27
C ALA A 85 -33.31 -33.59 -29.28
N TRP A 86 -34.14 -34.53 -29.73
CA TRP A 86 -35.00 -35.33 -28.88
C TRP A 86 -34.37 -36.69 -28.68
N VAL A 87 -34.36 -37.19 -27.45
CA VAL A 87 -33.84 -38.51 -27.12
C VAL A 87 -34.87 -39.28 -26.31
N ASP A 88 -35.21 -40.48 -26.75
CA ASP A 88 -36.00 -41.43 -25.97
C ASP A 88 -35.07 -42.29 -25.11
N LEU A 89 -35.21 -42.12 -23.79
CA LEU A 89 -34.46 -42.80 -22.74
C LEU A 89 -35.31 -43.92 -22.09
N GLY A 90 -35.97 -44.73 -22.92
CA GLY A 90 -36.79 -45.85 -22.45
C GLY A 90 -38.13 -45.39 -21.86
N GLY A 91 -38.87 -44.56 -22.61
CA GLY A 91 -40.19 -44.05 -22.23
C GLY A 91 -40.14 -42.72 -21.47
N VAL A 92 -38.98 -42.08 -21.42
CA VAL A 92 -38.82 -40.68 -21.01
C VAL A 92 -38.17 -39.94 -22.18
N ARG A 93 -38.84 -38.90 -22.67
CA ARG A 93 -38.29 -38.04 -23.73
C ARG A 93 -37.46 -36.93 -23.09
N ALA A 94 -36.18 -36.86 -23.46
CA ALA A 94 -35.30 -35.76 -23.13
C ALA A 94 -35.19 -34.82 -24.33
N GLU A 95 -35.32 -33.53 -24.06
CA GLU A 95 -35.19 -32.46 -25.06
C GLU A 95 -33.89 -31.69 -24.79
N LEU A 96 -33.07 -31.59 -25.83
CA LEU A 96 -31.75 -30.99 -25.77
C LEU A 96 -31.69 -29.84 -26.78
N SER A 97 -31.56 -28.62 -26.27
CA SER A 97 -31.35 -27.43 -27.10
C SER A 97 -29.91 -26.94 -26.94
N PHE A 98 -29.22 -26.72 -28.06
CA PHE A 98 -27.85 -26.22 -28.08
C PHE A 98 -27.84 -24.80 -28.63
N GLU A 99 -27.52 -23.83 -27.78
CA GLU A 99 -27.43 -22.42 -28.17
C GLU A 99 -25.99 -21.95 -28.34
N PRO A 100 -25.72 -21.07 -29.33
CA PRO A 100 -24.39 -20.51 -29.51
C PRO A 100 -24.05 -19.60 -28.32
N GLN A 101 -22.92 -19.87 -27.67
CA GLN A 101 -22.48 -19.02 -26.57
C GLN A 101 -21.90 -17.71 -27.12
N PRO A 102 -22.24 -16.55 -26.52
CA PRO A 102 -21.57 -15.30 -26.88
C PRO A 102 -20.08 -15.44 -26.58
N ARG A 103 -19.25 -15.29 -27.63
CA ARG A 103 -17.80 -15.37 -27.49
C ARG A 103 -17.35 -14.37 -26.43
N ARG A 104 -16.52 -14.83 -25.49
CA ARG A 104 -15.87 -13.93 -24.53
C ARG A 104 -15.01 -12.98 -25.33
N VAL A 105 -15.46 -11.73 -25.48
CA VAL A 105 -14.68 -10.68 -26.09
C VAL A 105 -13.54 -10.36 -25.13
N ALA A 106 -12.36 -10.89 -25.41
CA ALA A 106 -11.14 -10.46 -24.76
C ALA A 106 -10.87 -9.03 -25.23
N VAL A 107 -11.33 -8.04 -24.45
CA VAL A 107 -10.99 -6.64 -24.72
C VAL A 107 -9.46 -6.49 -24.60
N PRO A 108 -8.80 -5.87 -25.59
CA PRO A 108 -7.37 -5.58 -25.49
C PRO A 108 -7.11 -4.82 -24.20
N PHE A 109 -6.10 -5.23 -23.42
CA PHE A 109 -5.80 -4.63 -22.10
C PHE A 109 -5.66 -3.10 -22.16
N GLY A 110 -5.17 -2.54 -23.27
CA GLY A 110 -5.08 -1.10 -23.48
C GLY A 110 -6.44 -0.36 -23.52
N GLN A 111 -7.54 -1.03 -23.88
CA GLN A 111 -8.90 -0.47 -23.84
C GLN A 111 -9.58 -0.64 -22.48
N SER A 112 -9.06 -1.50 -21.59
CA SER A 112 -9.58 -1.67 -20.23
C SER A 112 -8.94 -0.73 -19.20
N ILE A 113 -7.92 0.03 -19.59
CA ILE A 113 -7.27 0.98 -18.69
C ILE A 113 -8.08 2.28 -18.66
N ASP A 114 -8.65 2.61 -17.51
CA ASP A 114 -9.24 3.94 -17.28
C ASP A 114 -8.12 4.96 -17.03
N PHE A 115 -7.80 5.75 -18.05
CA PHE A 115 -6.80 6.82 -17.95
C PHE A 115 -7.13 7.87 -16.88
N ARG A 116 -8.40 8.02 -16.48
CA ARG A 116 -8.77 8.91 -15.36
C ARG A 116 -8.27 8.35 -14.03
N PHE A 117 -8.39 7.04 -13.84
CA PHE A 117 -7.86 6.38 -12.64
C PHE A 117 -6.32 6.43 -12.63
N VAL A 118 -5.68 6.16 -13.77
CA VAL A 118 -4.21 6.24 -13.87
C VAL A 118 -3.71 7.65 -13.58
N ASN A 119 -4.36 8.68 -14.13
CA ASN A 119 -3.99 10.08 -13.88
C ASN A 119 -4.22 10.49 -12.42
N LEU A 120 -5.34 10.07 -11.82
CA LEU A 120 -5.62 10.31 -10.40
C LEU A 120 -4.58 9.62 -9.51
N PHE A 121 -4.24 8.36 -9.81
CA PHE A 121 -3.21 7.62 -9.10
C PHE A 121 -1.85 8.31 -9.17
N LEU A 122 -1.43 8.74 -10.38
CA LEU A 122 -0.18 9.48 -10.57
C LEU A 122 -0.16 10.79 -9.79
N LEU A 123 -1.26 11.53 -9.80
CA LEU A 123 -1.39 12.79 -9.05
C LEU A 123 -1.30 12.56 -7.53
N LEU A 124 -1.99 11.53 -7.02
CA LEU A 124 -1.92 11.16 -5.61
C LEU A 124 -0.52 10.67 -5.21
N ALA A 125 0.12 9.87 -6.05
CA ALA A 125 1.49 9.41 -5.83
C ALA A 125 2.49 10.58 -5.81
N PHE A 126 2.29 11.58 -6.66
CA PHE A 126 3.10 12.80 -6.68
C PHE A 126 2.95 13.59 -5.37
N PHE A 127 1.72 13.82 -4.91
CA PHE A 127 1.50 14.50 -3.62
C PHE A 127 2.01 13.69 -2.43
N ALA A 128 1.85 12.37 -2.44
CA ALA A 128 2.41 11.48 -1.43
C ALA A 128 3.94 11.52 -1.42
N GLY A 129 4.58 11.59 -2.60
CA GLY A 129 6.02 11.77 -2.74
C GLY A 129 6.50 13.10 -2.16
N ILE A 130 5.82 14.21 -2.45
CA ILE A 130 6.12 15.51 -1.84
C ILE A 130 6.00 15.44 -0.32
N PHE A 131 4.91 14.84 0.18
CA PHE A 131 4.70 14.69 1.62
C PHE A 131 5.79 13.86 2.28
N PHE A 132 6.21 12.74 1.65
CA PHE A 132 7.27 11.89 2.15
C PHE A 132 8.62 12.62 2.23
N ILE A 133 8.98 13.37 1.18
CA ILE A 133 10.20 14.19 1.14
C ILE A 133 10.14 15.31 2.19
N SER A 134 8.98 15.97 2.33
CA SER A 134 8.80 17.02 3.33
C SER A 134 8.92 16.47 4.75
N ALA A 135 8.31 15.33 5.04
CA ALA A 135 8.40 14.66 6.33
C ALA A 135 9.84 14.22 6.65
N SER A 136 10.56 13.67 5.66
CA SER A 136 11.96 13.25 5.86
C SER A 136 12.91 14.43 6.06
N THR A 137 12.63 15.58 5.45
CA THR A 137 13.45 16.79 5.61
C THR A 137 13.15 17.49 6.93
N HIS A 138 11.91 17.49 7.41
CA HIS A 138 11.55 18.08 8.70
C HIS A 138 12.22 17.40 9.90
N THR A 139 12.46 16.08 9.83
CA THR A 139 13.18 15.36 10.88
C THR A 139 14.64 15.79 11.03
N GLU A 140 15.29 16.27 9.97
CA GLU A 140 16.68 16.74 10.05
C GLU A 140 16.80 18.11 10.74
N VAL A 141 15.80 18.97 10.60
CA VAL A 141 15.80 20.31 11.23
C VAL A 141 15.74 20.22 12.76
N ASP A 142 14.98 19.25 13.28
CA ASP A 142 14.84 19.04 14.74
C ASP A 142 16.16 18.53 15.37
N ILE A 143 16.90 17.67 14.66
CA ILE A 143 18.21 17.16 15.11
C ILE A 143 19.24 18.30 15.17
N VAL A 144 19.27 19.18 14.16
CA VAL A 144 20.18 20.33 14.12
C VAL A 144 19.83 21.37 15.20
N ALA A 145 18.54 21.55 15.51
CA ALA A 145 18.10 22.45 16.58
C ALA A 145 18.51 21.93 17.97
N ASP A 146 18.41 20.63 18.24
CA ASP A 146 18.80 20.04 19.51
C ASP A 146 20.34 20.08 19.72
N ASP A 147 21.12 19.87 18.66
CA ASP A 147 22.60 19.93 18.72
C ASP A 147 23.11 21.35 19.03
N LEU A 148 22.48 22.39 18.47
CA LEU A 148 22.80 23.78 18.79
C LEU A 148 22.42 24.17 20.23
N THR A 149 21.37 23.57 20.77
CA THR A 149 20.86 23.89 22.11
C THR A 149 21.70 23.19 23.19
N SER A 150 22.06 21.92 22.97
CA SER A 150 22.93 21.15 23.85
C SER A 150 24.36 21.70 23.89
N THR A 151 24.90 22.18 22.76
CA THR A 151 26.22 22.82 22.69
C THR A 151 26.28 24.12 23.51
N ARG A 152 25.24 24.97 23.43
CA ARG A 152 25.15 26.19 24.26
C ARG A 152 25.05 25.88 25.74
N LEU A 153 24.29 24.85 26.12
CA LEU A 153 24.18 24.38 27.51
C LEU A 153 25.51 23.85 28.05
N ASN A 154 26.30 23.15 27.21
CA ASN A 154 27.61 22.64 27.60
C ASN A 154 28.63 23.78 27.76
N ILE A 155 28.61 24.79 26.88
CA ILE A 155 29.46 25.98 27.01
C ILE A 155 29.08 26.77 28.27
N ALA A 156 27.79 26.96 28.55
CA ALA A 156 27.32 27.62 29.76
C ALA A 156 27.71 26.85 31.03
N LYS A 157 27.58 25.52 31.04
CA LYS A 157 28.04 24.67 32.14
C LYS A 157 29.56 24.75 32.33
N PHE A 158 30.34 24.88 31.26
CA PHE A 158 31.79 25.03 31.35
C PHE A 158 32.17 26.38 31.97
N LEU A 159 31.53 27.47 31.54
CA LEU A 159 31.75 28.82 32.10
C LEU A 159 31.36 28.91 33.58
N ILE A 160 30.25 28.27 33.98
CA ILE A 160 29.81 28.23 35.38
C ILE A 160 30.75 27.37 36.24
N LYS A 161 31.22 26.23 35.70
CA LYS A 161 32.13 25.32 36.40
C LYS A 161 33.54 25.89 36.55
N GLU A 162 33.99 26.75 35.63
CA GLU A 162 35.22 27.53 35.79
C GLU A 162 35.09 28.60 36.88
N ALA A 163 33.89 29.15 37.10
CA ALA A 163 33.63 30.09 38.19
C ALA A 163 33.62 29.41 39.57
N GLU A 164 33.24 28.13 39.65
CA GLU A 164 33.22 27.35 40.89
C GLU A 164 34.59 26.81 41.33
N ARG A 165 35.61 26.80 40.47
CA ARG A 165 36.97 26.50 40.91
C ARG A 165 37.57 27.79 41.46
N PRO A 166 37.71 27.97 42.79
CA PRO A 166 38.40 29.14 43.31
C PRO A 166 39.83 29.12 42.77
N LYS A 167 40.15 30.05 41.86
CA LYS A 167 41.54 30.31 41.46
C LYS A 167 42.31 30.60 42.74
N LYS A 168 43.15 29.67 43.19
CA LYS A 168 44.05 29.90 44.32
C LYS A 168 44.94 31.09 43.98
N ASN A 169 44.75 32.20 44.68
CA ASN A 169 45.52 33.42 44.47
C ASN A 169 46.93 33.22 45.02
N ALA A 170 47.96 33.30 44.16
CA ALA A 170 49.38 33.19 44.54
C ALA A 170 49.83 34.23 45.60
N LEU A 171 49.03 35.26 45.84
CA LEU A 171 49.26 36.27 46.88
C LEU A 171 48.90 35.78 48.30
N LEU A 172 48.03 34.77 48.43
CA LEU A 172 47.66 34.19 49.72
C LEU A 172 48.75 33.24 50.26
N GLU A 173 49.48 32.57 49.37
CA GLU A 173 50.65 31.73 49.74
C GLU A 173 51.80 32.59 50.25
N LYS A 174 52.07 33.73 49.58
CA LYS A 174 53.08 34.70 50.03
C LYS A 174 52.75 35.35 51.38
N LEU A 175 51.47 35.41 51.76
CA LEU A 175 51.04 35.93 53.06
C LEU A 175 51.15 34.89 54.19
N ALA A 176 51.15 33.60 53.86
CA ALA A 176 51.38 32.52 54.82
C ALA A 176 52.87 32.40 55.19
N GLU A 177 53.77 32.61 54.23
CA GLU A 177 55.23 32.65 54.47
C GLU A 177 55.68 33.84 55.34
N ILE A 178 54.93 34.95 55.35
CA ILE A 178 55.29 36.17 56.11
C ILE A 178 55.00 36.04 57.63
N LYS A 179 54.30 34.98 58.07
CA LYS A 179 53.93 34.80 59.49
C LYS A 179 54.96 34.05 60.34
N GLU A 180 56.07 33.58 59.78
CA GLU A 180 57.18 33.00 60.56
C GLU A 180 58.20 34.08 60.97
N PRO A 181 58.51 34.26 62.28
CA PRO A 181 59.29 35.41 62.75
C PRO A 181 60.82 35.21 62.78
N GLN A 182 61.53 36.01 61.95
CA GLN A 182 62.76 36.84 62.19
C GLN A 182 64.12 36.21 62.63
N PRO A 183 65.32 36.80 62.29
CA PRO A 183 65.71 38.19 62.68
C PRO A 183 66.69 39.00 61.78
N GLY A 184 66.65 40.35 61.91
CA GLY A 184 67.66 41.36 61.49
C GLY A 184 67.50 41.87 60.04
N GLU A 185 67.30 43.14 59.68
CA GLU A 185 67.63 44.46 60.26
C GLU A 185 66.42 45.42 60.13
N ALA A 186 66.23 46.29 61.12
CA ALA A 186 65.36 47.48 61.03
C ALA A 186 65.91 48.43 59.94
N GLY A 187 65.16 49.09 59.05
CA GLY A 187 63.77 49.50 59.06
C GLY A 187 63.72 51.02 59.16
N GLU A 188 63.34 51.73 58.09
CA GLU A 188 62.73 53.06 58.20
C GLU A 188 61.55 53.22 57.23
N ARG A 189 60.36 53.33 57.84
CA ARG A 189 59.09 53.69 57.21
C ARG A 189 58.97 55.22 57.21
N HIS A 190 58.66 55.83 56.08
CA HIS A 190 58.03 57.16 56.02
C HIS A 190 56.88 57.11 54.98
N LYS A 191 55.62 56.95 55.38
CA LYS A 191 54.68 57.92 55.99
C LYS A 191 54.29 59.06 55.02
N GLY A 192 53.08 58.98 54.46
CA GLY A 192 52.31 60.16 54.02
C GLY A 192 52.35 60.58 52.54
N LYS A 193 52.05 59.69 51.58
CA LYS A 193 51.61 60.14 50.23
C LYS A 193 50.26 59.52 49.85
N GLU A 194 49.25 59.94 50.61
CA GLU A 194 47.87 59.99 50.16
C GLU A 194 47.74 60.84 48.90
N GLY A 195 46.96 60.33 47.94
CA GLY A 195 46.17 61.09 46.96
C GLY A 195 46.85 62.22 46.19
N GLN A 196 47.21 61.96 44.93
CA GLN A 196 47.15 62.99 43.89
C GLN A 196 46.93 62.35 42.52
N MET A 197 45.68 61.97 42.26
CA MET A 197 45.20 61.67 40.92
C MET A 197 44.85 63.01 40.25
N GLY A 198 45.65 63.43 39.28
CA GLY A 198 45.42 64.65 38.51
C GLY A 198 46.71 65.20 37.94
N LYS A 199 47.10 64.72 36.75
CA LYS A 199 48.15 65.37 35.96
C LYS A 199 47.70 66.81 35.67
N LYS A 200 48.43 67.79 36.21
CA LYS A 200 48.17 69.23 36.03
C LYS A 200 48.49 69.76 34.63
N ASP A 201 49.02 68.91 33.74
CA ASP A 201 49.49 69.31 32.41
C ASP A 201 48.79 68.57 31.26
N ALA A 202 47.49 68.29 31.41
CA ALA A 202 46.67 67.81 30.29
C ALA A 202 45.97 68.99 29.61
N PRO A 203 46.24 69.29 28.33
CA PRO A 203 45.58 70.37 27.61
C PRO A 203 44.08 70.07 27.45
N VAL A 204 43.25 70.97 27.97
CA VAL A 204 41.79 70.96 27.82
C VAL A 204 41.45 71.33 26.37
N ASN A 205 41.30 70.32 25.51
CA ASN A 205 40.77 70.50 24.16
C ASN A 205 39.32 70.99 24.24
N LYS A 206 39.14 72.29 24.01
CA LYS A 206 37.88 73.05 24.16
C LYS A 206 36.80 72.73 23.10
N ASN A 207 37.02 71.71 22.26
CA ASN A 207 36.11 71.32 21.17
C ASN A 207 35.39 69.97 21.38
N ASN A 208 35.68 69.23 22.45
CA ASN A 208 34.87 68.05 22.80
C ASN A 208 33.81 68.42 23.84
N ARG A 209 32.74 69.05 23.37
CA ARG A 209 31.47 69.04 24.09
C ARG A 209 30.74 67.74 23.78
N SER A 210 30.80 66.83 24.74
CA SER A 210 29.91 65.69 24.88
C SER A 210 28.49 66.19 25.20
N ALA A 211 27.59 66.20 24.22
CA ALA A 211 26.16 65.95 24.41
C ALA A 211 25.43 65.79 23.06
N PRO A 212 24.46 64.85 22.95
CA PRO A 212 23.81 64.44 21.71
C PRO A 212 22.50 65.22 21.42
N LYS A 213 22.02 65.21 20.17
CA LYS A 213 20.62 65.41 19.70
C LYS A 213 20.63 65.62 18.18
N ALA A 214 19.67 65.23 17.35
CA ALA A 214 18.53 64.31 17.38
C ALA A 214 18.13 64.13 15.89
N ILE A 215 17.46 63.03 15.56
CA ILE A 215 16.98 62.67 14.22
C ILE A 215 15.86 63.64 13.80
N ASP A 216 15.86 64.09 12.54
CA ASP A 216 14.69 64.71 11.91
C ASP A 216 14.22 63.86 10.72
N ILE A 217 12.92 63.61 10.68
CA ILE A 217 12.19 62.83 9.67
C ILE A 217 11.53 63.82 8.70
N ASN A 218 11.92 63.78 7.42
CA ASN A 218 11.00 63.93 6.29
C ASN A 218 11.66 63.44 4.99
#